data_AF-A0A377BL75-F1
#
_entry.id   AF-A0A377BL75-F1
#
_cell.length_a   1.000
_cell.length_b   1.000
_cell.length_c   1.000
_cell.angle_alpha   90.00
_cell.angle_beta   90.00
_cell.angle_gamma   90.00
#
_symmetry.space_group_name_H-M   'P 1'
#
loop_
_entity.id
_entity.type
_entity.pdbx_description
1 polymer ?
#
loop_
_entity_poly.entity_id
_entity_poly.type
_entity_poly.pdbx_seq_one_letter_code
_entity_poly.pdbx_strand_id
1 'polypeptide(L)'
;MHDKEQFSESALENMVTLSAKSQEYLTRATQRYYGKTPMQIINEIRINFAKKQLEMTNYSVTDIAFEAGYSSPSLFIKTFKKLTSFTPKSYRKKLTEFNQ
;
A
#
# COMPACT_ATOMS: atom_id res chain seq x y z
N MET A 1 -0.53 -13.47 -10.44
CA MET A 1 -1.29 -12.27 -10.85
C MET A 1 -1.83 -11.63 -9.59
N HIS A 2 -1.40 -10.42 -9.22
CA HIS A 2 -2.08 -9.63 -8.20
C HIS A 2 -2.94 -8.62 -8.97
N ASP A 3 -4.26 -8.70 -8.85
CA ASP A 3 -5.18 -7.77 -9.51
C ASP A 3 -4.91 -6.35 -9.02
N LYS A 4 -4.19 -5.57 -9.83
CA LYS A 4 -3.86 -4.16 -9.58
C LYS A 4 -5.13 -3.34 -9.32
N GLU A 5 -6.27 -3.75 -9.88
CA GLU A 5 -7.54 -3.06 -9.73
C GLU A 5 -8.14 -3.14 -8.32
N GLN A 6 -7.93 -4.24 -7.59
CA GLN A 6 -8.54 -4.42 -6.26
C GLN A 6 -7.95 -3.49 -5.19
N PHE A 7 -6.71 -3.02 -5.39
CA PHE A 7 -6.00 -2.15 -4.44
C PHE A 7 -5.74 -0.74 -5.00
N SER A 8 -6.34 -0.41 -6.15
CA SER A 8 -6.29 0.91 -6.79
C SER A 8 -7.08 1.96 -6.00
N GLU A 9 -7.21 3.19 -6.51
CA GLU A 9 -7.89 4.31 -5.82
C GLU A 9 -9.30 3.95 -5.31
N SER A 10 -10.01 3.07 -6.02
CA SER A 10 -11.33 2.55 -5.67
C SER A 10 -11.31 1.41 -4.63
N ALA A 11 -10.17 1.06 -4.02
CA ALA A 11 -10.08 -0.09 -3.11
C ALA A 11 -11.09 -0.06 -1.95
N LEU A 12 -11.36 1.11 -1.38
CA LEU A 12 -12.36 1.25 -0.31
C LEU A 12 -13.79 1.09 -0.85
N GLU A 13 -14.07 1.65 -2.02
CA GLU A 13 -15.36 1.52 -2.71
C GLU A 13 -15.61 0.06 -3.12
N ASN A 14 -14.57 -0.65 -3.58
CA ASN A 14 -14.60 -2.07 -3.87
C ASN A 14 -14.92 -2.88 -2.60
N MET A 15 -14.31 -2.57 -1.44
CA MET A 15 -14.65 -3.23 -0.18
C MET A 15 -16.12 -3.02 0.22
N VAL A 16 -16.64 -1.80 0.07
CA VAL A 16 -18.06 -1.48 0.33
C VAL A 16 -18.97 -2.28 -0.58
N THR A 17 -18.68 -2.28 -1.89
CA THR A 17 -19.47 -2.95 -2.91
C THR A 17 -19.46 -4.46 -2.73
N LEU A 18 -18.28 -5.07 -2.55
CA LEU A 18 -18.11 -6.52 -2.40
C LEU A 18 -18.68 -7.04 -1.07
N SER A 19 -18.66 -6.23 -0.01
CA SER A 19 -19.22 -6.64 1.29
C SER A 19 -20.73 -6.41 1.39
N ALA A 20 -21.33 -5.61 0.49
CA ALA A 20 -22.69 -5.10 0.61
C ALA A 20 -22.96 -4.45 1.99
N LYS A 21 -21.94 -3.79 2.56
CA LYS A 21 -22.01 -3.08 3.85
C LYS A 21 -21.58 -1.63 3.69
N SER A 22 -22.11 -0.77 4.55
CA SER A 22 -21.70 0.63 4.58
C SER A 22 -20.24 0.78 5.04
N GLN A 23 -19.61 1.90 4.67
CA GLN A 23 -18.26 2.23 5.09
C GLN A 23 -18.13 2.33 6.63
N GLU A 24 -19.17 2.79 7.32
CA GLU A 24 -19.20 2.87 8.79
C GLU A 24 -19.20 1.48 9.41
N TYR A 25 -19.99 0.55 8.85
CA TYR A 25 -19.99 -0.84 9.30
C TYR A 25 -18.61 -1.45 9.12
N LEU A 26 -18.00 -1.30 7.94
CA LEU A 26 -16.65 -1.80 7.67
C LEU A 26 -15.64 -1.19 8.63
N THR A 27 -15.71 0.11 8.89
CA THR A 27 -14.80 0.79 9.83
C THR A 27 -14.92 0.22 11.23
N ARG A 28 -16.15 0.03 11.74
CA ARG A 28 -16.38 -0.58 13.06
C ARG A 28 -15.90 -2.03 13.10
N ALA A 29 -16.19 -2.81 12.06
CA ALA A 29 -15.81 -4.20 11.97
C ALA A 29 -14.28 -4.38 11.89
N THR A 30 -13.60 -3.67 10.99
CA THR A 30 -12.15 -3.80 10.86
C THR A 30 -11.43 -3.27 12.11
N GLN A 31 -11.95 -2.21 12.73
CA GLN A 31 -11.39 -1.72 13.98
C GLN A 31 -11.56 -2.75 15.11
N ARG A 32 -12.71 -3.43 15.17
CA ARG A 32 -12.99 -4.46 16.18
C ARG A 32 -12.14 -5.71 16.01
N TYR A 33 -12.00 -6.21 14.78
CA TYR A 33 -11.37 -7.51 14.52
C TYR A 33 -9.87 -7.42 14.19
N TYR A 34 -9.42 -6.31 13.60
CA TYR A 34 -8.03 -6.12 13.15
C TYR A 34 -7.33 -4.95 13.85
N GLY A 35 -8.04 -4.17 14.68
CA GLY A 35 -7.48 -2.98 15.33
C GLY A 35 -7.17 -1.83 14.36
N LYS A 36 -7.66 -1.90 13.12
CA LYS A 36 -7.31 -0.98 12.03
C LYS A 36 -8.54 -0.57 11.23
N THR A 37 -8.54 0.63 10.68
CA THR A 37 -9.54 1.06 9.70
C THR A 37 -9.32 0.38 8.34
N PRO A 38 -10.33 0.29 7.46
CA PRO A 38 -10.18 -0.32 6.16
C PRO A 38 -9.08 0.37 5.34
N MET A 39 -8.98 1.69 5.44
CA MET A 39 -7.93 2.47 4.76
C MET A 39 -6.53 2.18 5.29
N GLN A 40 -6.38 1.90 6.59
CA GLN A 40 -5.09 1.48 7.15
C GLN A 40 -4.67 0.12 6.58
N ILE A 41 -5.61 -0.83 6.50
CA ILE A 41 -5.36 -2.16 5.91
C ILE A 41 -4.96 -2.01 4.43
N ILE A 42 -5.70 -1.21 3.65
CA ILE A 42 -5.38 -0.92 2.24
C ILE A 42 -3.96 -0.36 2.12
N ASN A 43 -3.62 0.64 2.92
CA ASN A 43 -2.28 1.24 2.88
C ASN A 43 -1.17 0.23 3.22
N GLU A 44 -1.39 -0.65 4.19
CA GLU A 44 -0.42 -1.71 4.52
C GLU A 44 -0.23 -2.68 3.36
N ILE A 45 -1.31 -3.10 2.70
CA ILE A 45 -1.24 -3.96 1.52
C ILE A 45 -0.44 -3.29 0.40
N ARG A 46 -0.77 -2.02 0.08
CA ARG A 46 -0.07 -1.24 -0.94
C ARG A 46 1.42 -1.07 -0.63
N ILE A 47 1.77 -0.77 0.62
CA ILE A 47 3.17 -0.62 1.03
C ILE A 47 3.90 -1.96 0.99
N ASN A 48 3.28 -3.06 1.41
CA ASN A 48 3.89 -4.39 1.33
C ASN A 48 4.12 -4.82 -0.13
N PHE A 49 3.21 -4.51 -1.04
CA PHE A 49 3.43 -4.68 -2.47
C PHE A 49 4.63 -3.84 -2.96
N ALA A 50 4.67 -2.55 -2.60
CA ALA A 50 5.76 -1.67 -3.00
C ALA A 50 7.13 -2.13 -2.46
N LYS A 51 7.21 -2.67 -1.24
CA LYS A 51 8.44 -3.26 -0.70
C LYS A 51 8.94 -4.41 -1.57
N LYS A 52 8.05 -5.35 -1.92
CA LYS A 52 8.37 -6.47 -2.82
C LYS A 52 8.87 -5.97 -4.19
N GLN A 53 8.22 -4.95 -4.77
CA GLN A 53 8.67 -4.37 -6.03
C GLN A 53 10.04 -3.70 -5.91
N LEU A 54 10.33 -3.02 -4.80
CA LEU A 54 11.64 -2.41 -4.54
C LEU A 54 12.75 -3.45 -4.37
N GLU A 55 12.41 -4.64 -3.85
CA GLU A 55 13.31 -5.78 -3.64
C GLU A 55 13.56 -6.60 -4.91
N MET A 56 12.52 -6.82 -5.71
CA MET A 56 12.56 -7.75 -6.84
C MET A 56 12.84 -7.07 -8.19
N THR A 57 12.70 -5.74 -8.27
CA THR A 57 12.78 -5.00 -9.54
C THR A 57 13.60 -3.71 -9.44
N ASN A 58 14.07 -3.24 -10.59
CA ASN A 58 14.74 -1.95 -10.76
C ASN A 58 13.80 -0.82 -11.19
N TYR A 59 12.48 -1.01 -11.10
CA TYR A 59 11.50 0.01 -11.49
C TYR A 59 11.68 1.31 -10.73
N SER A 60 11.30 2.42 -11.36
CA SER A 60 11.40 3.73 -10.72
C SER A 60 10.45 3.81 -9.52
N VAL A 61 10.78 4.65 -8.55
CA VAL A 61 9.91 4.91 -7.38
C VAL A 61 8.53 5.41 -7.83
N THR A 62 8.49 6.17 -8.94
CA THR A 62 7.27 6.67 -9.56
C THR A 62 6.41 5.54 -10.12
N ASP A 63 7.00 4.63 -10.89
CA ASP A 63 6.27 3.50 -11.47
C ASP A 63 5.70 2.60 -10.37
N ILE A 64 6.51 2.29 -9.36
CA ILE A 64 6.08 1.50 -8.20
C ILE A 64 4.94 2.18 -7.44
N ALA A 65 4.94 3.51 -7.34
CA ALA A 65 3.85 4.24 -6.70
C ALA A 65 2.51 4.02 -7.43
N PHE A 66 2.52 4.14 -8.76
CA PHE A 66 1.34 3.92 -9.59
C PHE A 66 0.91 2.45 -9.58
N GLU A 67 1.85 1.51 -9.68
CA GLU A 67 1.55 0.08 -9.56
C GLU A 67 0.97 -0.30 -8.19
N ALA A 68 1.40 0.39 -7.13
CA ALA A 68 0.88 0.22 -5.77
C ALA A 68 -0.48 0.91 -5.56
N GLY A 69 -1.09 1.50 -6.59
CA GLY A 69 -2.43 2.08 -6.53
C GLY A 69 -2.48 3.49 -5.92
N TYR A 70 -1.37 4.24 -5.94
CA TYR A 70 -1.36 5.66 -5.54
C TYR A 70 -1.54 6.56 -6.77
N SER A 71 -2.40 7.56 -6.65
CA SER A 71 -2.60 8.61 -7.67
C SER A 71 -1.44 9.62 -7.73
N SER A 72 -0.58 9.65 -6.71
CA SER A 72 0.58 10.54 -6.64
C SER A 72 1.80 9.86 -6.02
N PRO A 73 2.98 9.92 -6.65
CA PRO A 73 4.25 9.49 -6.06
C PRO A 73 4.55 10.19 -4.72
N SER A 74 4.15 11.45 -4.56
CA SER A 74 4.35 12.20 -3.31
C SER A 74 3.54 11.61 -2.15
N LEU A 75 2.27 11.24 -2.41
CA LEU A 75 1.43 10.58 -1.40
C LEU A 75 1.97 9.20 -1.04
N PHE A 76 2.45 8.45 -2.04
CA PHE A 76 3.13 7.18 -1.84
C PHE A 76 4.37 7.34 -0.94
N ILE A 77 5.29 8.24 -1.28
CA ILE A 77 6.54 8.44 -0.52
C ILE A 77 6.24 8.82 0.94
N LYS A 78 5.25 9.71 1.17
CA LYS A 78 4.83 10.10 2.52
C LYS A 78 4.29 8.90 3.31
N THR A 79 3.43 8.11 2.69
CA THR A 79 2.82 6.93 3.33
C THR A 79 3.84 5.82 3.57
N PHE A 80 4.71 5.55 2.58
CA PHE A 80 5.79 4.58 2.69
C PHE A 80 6.75 4.96 3.82
N LYS A 81 7.17 6.23 3.90
CA LYS A 81 8.02 6.71 5.00
C LYS A 81 7.33 6.60 6.35
N LYS A 82 6.03 6.91 6.43
CA LYS A 82 5.26 6.78 7.67
C LYS A 82 5.20 5.32 8.16
N LEU A 83 5.04 4.36 7.26
CA LEU A 83 4.85 2.95 7.60
C LEU A 83 6.15 2.13 7.69
N THR A 84 7.25 2.63 7.12
CA THR A 84 8.54 1.90 7.08
C THR A 84 9.69 2.64 7.74
N SER A 85 9.50 3.91 8.12
CA SER A 85 10.53 4.84 8.58
C SER A 85 11.60 5.21 7.53
N PHE A 86 11.55 4.65 6.32
CA PHE A 86 12.49 4.92 5.24
C PHE A 86 11.80 5.53 4.03
N THR A 87 12.49 6.34 3.23
CA THR A 87 12.00 6.66 1.89
C THR A 87 12.15 5.43 0.99
N PRO A 88 11.34 5.26 -0.07
CA PRO A 88 11.49 4.14 -1.01
C PRO A 88 12.91 4.00 -1.56
N LYS A 89 13.56 5.13 -1.88
CA LYS A 89 14.95 5.17 -2.35
C LYS A 89 15.94 4.72 -1.27
N SER A 90 15.77 5.18 -0.03
CA SER A 90 16.62 4.75 1.09
C SER A 90 16.42 3.28 1.45
N TYR A 91 15.19 2.79 1.35
CA TYR A 91 14.86 1.38 1.57
C TYR A 91 15.59 0.50 0.54
N ARG A 92 15.51 0.84 -0.74
CA ARG A 92 16.23 0.13 -1.81
C ARG A 92 17.74 0.15 -1.61
N LYS A 93 18.32 1.30 -1.23
CA LYS A 93 19.77 1.41 -0.97
C LYS A 93 20.23 0.47 0.16
N LYS A 94 19.45 0.37 1.24
CA LYS A 94 19.77 -0.56 2.33
C LYS A 94 19.75 -2.01 1.88
N LEU A 95 18.77 -2.42 1.07
CA LEU A 95 18.71 -3.78 0.54
C LEU A 95 19.98 -4.14 -0.26
N THR A 96 20.51 -3.21 -1.04
CA THR A 96 21.78 -3.43 -1.77
C THR A 96 23.00 -3.47 -0.85
N GLU A 97 22.99 -2.75 0.28
CA GLU A 97 24.09 -2.74 1.26
C GLU A 97 24.10 -3.99 2.16
N PHE A 98 22.94 -4.62 2.41
CA PHE A 98 22.85 -5.87 3.19
C PHE A 98 23.16 -7.13 2.38
N ASN A 99 23.13 -7.05 1.04
CA ASN A 99 23.44 -8.17 0.15
C ASN A 99 24.91 -8.18 -0.33
N GLN A 100 25.78 -7.40 0.31
CA GLN A 100 27.23 -7.40 0.13
C GLN A 100 27.90 -8.02 1.35
#